data_AF-A0A0F6UIH6-F1
#
_entry.id   AF-A0A0F6UIH6-F1
#
_cell.length_a   1.000
_cell.length_b   1.000
_cell.length_c   1.000
_cell.angle_alpha   90.00
_cell.angle_beta   90.00
_cell.angle_gamma   90.00
#
_symmetry.space_group_name_H-M   'P 1'
#
loop_
_entity.id
_entity.type
_entity.pdbx_description
1 polymer ?
#
loop_
_entity_poly.entity_id
_entity_poly.type
_entity_poly.pdbx_seq_one_letter_code
_entity_poly.pdbx_strand_id
1 'polypeptide(L)'
;MSRDVQRQVDHQSAYHSCYRTVLRTVDARYDVRGSVLAEMVKACLAHRAAIPAVQRAYFVQQAPAEAMAYLEKFTAMLLFGPKGRFSPQEYRYS
;
A
#
# COMPACT_ATOMS: atom_id res chain seq x y z
N MET A 1 -29.29 9.41 5.49
CA MET A 1 -28.02 9.05 4.82
C MET A 1 -27.51 7.77 5.47
N SER A 2 -27.35 6.69 4.70
CA SER A 2 -27.04 5.36 5.26
C SER A 2 -25.60 5.28 5.77
N ARG A 3 -25.39 4.63 6.93
CA ARG A 3 -24.07 4.43 7.55
C ARG A 3 -23.09 3.71 6.62
N ASP A 4 -23.59 2.92 5.69
CA ASP A 4 -22.78 2.18 4.71
C ASP A 4 -22.11 3.09 3.68
N VAL A 5 -22.80 4.16 3.26
CA VAL A 5 -22.25 5.16 2.33
C VAL A 5 -21.14 5.94 3.02
N GLN A 6 -21.35 6.34 4.28
CA GLN A 6 -20.33 7.05 5.06
C GLN A 6 -19.09 6.17 5.26
N ARG A 7 -19.28 4.91 5.66
CA ARG A 7 -18.17 3.95 5.78
C ARG A 7 -17.42 3.79 4.46
N GLN A 8 -18.11 3.63 3.34
CA GLN A 8 -17.45 3.46 2.04
C GLN A 8 -16.62 4.69 1.65
N VAL A 9 -17.14 5.90 1.86
CA VAL A 9 -16.41 7.17 1.63
C VAL A 9 -15.18 7.27 2.54
N ASP A 10 -15.32 6.93 3.82
CA ASP A 10 -14.21 6.94 4.78
C ASP A 10 -13.11 5.95 4.35
N HIS A 11 -13.48 4.75 3.90
CA HIS A 11 -12.53 3.75 3.39
C HIS A 11 -11.80 4.25 2.15
N GLN A 12 -12.51 4.82 1.16
CA GLN A 12 -11.90 5.38 -0.06
C GLN A 12 -10.92 6.51 0.26
N SER A 13 -11.28 7.39 1.19
CA SER A 13 -10.40 8.47 1.65
C SER A 13 -9.13 7.93 2.30
N ALA A 14 -9.26 6.87 3.12
CA ALA A 14 -8.14 6.26 3.81
C ALA A 14 -7.18 5.56 2.83
N TYR A 15 -7.70 4.86 1.82
CA TYR A 15 -6.89 4.23 0.77
C TYR A 15 -6.13 5.26 -0.04
N HIS A 16 -6.79 6.29 -0.56
CA HIS A 16 -6.10 7.32 -1.35
C HIS A 16 -5.02 8.03 -0.54
N SER A 17 -5.29 8.29 0.75
CA SER A 17 -4.30 8.88 1.64
C SER A 17 -3.13 7.93 1.93
N CYS A 18 -3.39 6.63 2.15
CA CYS A 18 -2.32 5.62 2.29
C CYS A 18 -1.50 5.49 1.00
N TYR A 19 -2.17 5.35 -0.14
CA TYR A 19 -1.57 5.27 -1.46
C TYR A 19 -0.61 6.44 -1.70
N ARG A 20 -1.07 7.69 -1.52
CA ARG A 20 -0.23 8.87 -1.73
C ARG A 20 0.94 8.93 -0.75
N THR A 21 0.74 8.52 0.50
CA THR A 21 1.79 8.52 1.52
C THR A 21 2.88 7.51 1.16
N VAL A 22 2.51 6.26 0.90
CA VAL A 22 3.44 5.19 0.52
C VAL A 22 4.17 5.55 -0.77
N LEU A 23 3.44 6.00 -1.80
CA LEU A 23 4.02 6.39 -3.09
C LEU A 23 5.12 7.44 -2.89
N ARG A 24 4.83 8.55 -2.20
CA ARG A 24 5.80 9.63 -1.97
C ARG A 24 6.99 9.19 -1.12
N THR A 25 6.75 8.38 -0.09
CA THR A 25 7.82 7.95 0.82
C THR A 25 8.79 6.99 0.14
N VAL A 26 8.30 6.09 -0.71
CA VAL A 26 9.16 5.14 -1.45
C VAL A 26 9.88 5.86 -2.59
N ASP A 27 9.18 6.71 -3.35
CA ASP A 27 9.75 7.52 -4.46
C ASP A 27 10.89 8.43 -3.99
N ALA A 28 10.78 9.00 -2.78
CA ALA A 28 11.84 9.81 -2.19
C ALA A 28 13.10 9.02 -1.80
N ARG A 29 13.03 7.68 -1.73
CA ARG A 29 14.11 6.82 -1.24
C ARG A 29 14.71 5.92 -2.31
N TYR A 30 13.92 5.53 -3.31
CA TYR A 30 14.33 4.60 -4.34
C TYR A 30 13.99 5.15 -5.72
N ASP A 31 14.95 5.10 -6.62
CA ASP A 31 14.73 5.41 -8.03
C ASP A 31 14.01 4.25 -8.72
N VAL A 32 12.68 4.25 -8.62
CA VAL A 32 11.80 3.28 -9.27
C VAL A 32 10.91 4.05 -10.23
N ARG A 33 10.78 3.55 -11.46
CA ARG A 33 9.90 4.15 -12.46
C ARG A 33 8.49 4.32 -11.88
N GLY A 34 7.95 5.54 -11.93
CA GLY A 34 6.70 5.89 -11.25
C GLY A 34 5.50 4.99 -11.60
N SER A 35 5.41 4.49 -12.84
CA SER A 35 4.37 3.53 -13.23
C SER A 35 4.50 2.18 -12.50
N VAL A 36 5.74 1.69 -12.33
CA VAL A 36 6.03 0.44 -11.63
C VAL A 36 5.75 0.61 -10.14
N LEU A 37 6.22 1.71 -9.57
CA LEU A 37 5.99 2.04 -8.17
C LEU A 37 4.49 2.15 -7.86
N ALA A 38 3.72 2.82 -8.73
CA ALA A 38 2.27 2.92 -8.58
C ALA A 38 1.58 1.55 -8.50
N GLU A 39 1.97 0.60 -9.35
CA GLU A 39 1.43 -0.76 -9.33
C GLU A 39 1.89 -1.54 -8.09
N MET A 40 3.15 -1.38 -7.65
CA MET A 40 3.63 -1.99 -6.40
C MET A 40 2.83 -1.51 -5.19
N VAL A 41 2.54 -0.21 -5.11
CA VAL A 41 1.75 0.35 -4.00
C VAL A 41 0.31 -0.16 -4.04
N LYS A 42 -0.32 -0.23 -5.23
CA LYS A 42 -1.66 -0.80 -5.39
C LYS A 42 -1.70 -2.26 -4.95
N ALA A 43 -0.76 -3.07 -5.42
CA ALA A 43 -0.62 -4.48 -5.04
C ALA A 43 -0.47 -4.64 -3.52
N CYS A 44 0.45 -3.89 -2.93
CA CYS A 44 0.72 -3.97 -1.49
C CYS A 44 -0.51 -3.56 -0.66
N LEU A 45 -1.21 -2.49 -1.06
CA LEU A 45 -2.45 -2.08 -0.40
C LEU A 45 -3.58 -3.08 -0.63
N ALA A 46 -3.73 -3.68 -1.80
CA ALA A 46 -4.78 -4.69 -2.03
C ALA A 46 -4.56 -5.94 -1.15
N HIS A 47 -3.29 -6.30 -0.93
CA HIS A 47 -2.90 -7.52 -0.23
C HIS A 47 -2.40 -7.25 1.20
N ARG A 48 -3.01 -6.27 1.89
CA ARG A 48 -2.82 -6.02 3.32
C ARG A 48 -1.34 -5.83 3.71
N ALA A 49 -0.66 -4.93 3.01
CA ALA A 49 0.76 -4.60 3.17
C ALA A 49 1.77 -5.66 2.69
N ALA A 50 1.35 -6.62 1.87
CA ALA A 50 2.24 -7.62 1.28
C ALA A 50 2.16 -7.57 -0.25
N ILE A 51 3.27 -7.83 -0.95
CA ILE A 51 3.27 -8.06 -2.40
C ILE A 51 3.21 -9.57 -2.63
N PRO A 52 2.16 -10.10 -3.27
CA PRO A 52 2.05 -11.51 -3.65
C PRO A 52 3.27 -12.01 -4.44
N ALA A 53 3.67 -13.26 -4.21
CA ALA A 53 4.85 -13.86 -4.85
C ALA A 53 4.86 -13.74 -6.38
N VAL A 54 3.69 -13.92 -7.01
CA VAL A 54 3.52 -13.79 -8.47
C VAL A 54 3.85 -12.37 -8.95
N GLN A 55 3.34 -11.35 -8.25
CA GLN A 55 3.63 -9.95 -8.58
C GLN A 55 5.08 -9.58 -8.22
N ARG A 56 5.62 -10.16 -7.15
CA ARG A 56 7.03 -9.97 -6.75
C ARG A 56 7.99 -10.45 -7.83
N ALA A 57 7.70 -11.59 -8.47
CA ALA A 57 8.50 -12.12 -9.57
C ALA A 57 8.51 -11.19 -10.79
N TYR A 58 7.41 -10.46 -11.03
CA TYR A 58 7.34 -9.43 -12.06
C TYR A 58 8.13 -8.17 -11.68
N PHE A 59 7.99 -7.69 -10.45
CA PHE A 59 8.62 -6.44 -10.00
C PHE A 59 10.14 -6.53 -9.82
N VAL A 60 10.69 -7.71 -9.51
CA VAL A 60 12.15 -7.87 -9.32
C VAL A 60 12.96 -7.55 -10.58
N GLN A 61 12.33 -7.59 -11.76
CA GLN A 61 12.97 -7.22 -13.04
C GLN A 61 13.04 -5.69 -13.24
N GLN A 62 12.29 -4.92 -12.45
CA GLN A 62 12.03 -3.48 -12.68
C GLN A 62 12.33 -2.59 -11.48
N ALA A 63 12.44 -3.18 -10.28
CA ALA A 63 12.69 -2.47 -9.04
C ALA A 63 13.62 -3.27 -8.12
N PRO A 64 14.47 -2.61 -7.33
CA PRO A 64 15.31 -3.28 -6.33
C PRO A 64 14.49 -4.06 -5.30
N ALA A 65 15.03 -5.19 -4.84
CA ALA A 65 14.38 -6.01 -3.83
C ALA A 65 14.16 -5.27 -2.50
N GLU A 66 15.08 -4.37 -2.17
CA GLU A 66 15.05 -3.49 -1.02
C GLU A 66 13.89 -2.49 -1.09
N ALA A 67 13.55 -2.00 -2.29
CA ALA A 67 12.42 -1.09 -2.47
C ALA A 67 11.10 -1.80 -2.16
N MET A 68 10.94 -3.05 -2.62
CA MET A 68 9.78 -3.89 -2.29
C MET A 68 9.68 -4.17 -0.79
N ALA A 69 10.78 -4.61 -0.17
CA ALA A 69 10.81 -4.92 1.25
C ALA A 69 10.53 -3.68 2.12
N TYR A 70 11.09 -2.53 1.74
CA TYR A 70 10.82 -1.26 2.42
C TYR A 70 9.35 -0.84 2.27
N LEU A 71 8.81 -0.95 1.07
CA LEU A 71 7.41 -0.62 0.76
C LEU A 71 6.46 -1.47 1.62
N GLU A 72 6.67 -2.79 1.70
CA GLU A 72 5.87 -3.69 2.54
C GLU A 72 5.95 -3.30 4.01
N LYS A 73 7.16 -3.11 4.54
CA LYS A 73 7.38 -2.72 5.94
C LYS A 73 6.73 -1.38 6.28
N PHE A 74 6.92 -0.37 5.43
CA PHE A 74 6.35 0.97 5.64
C PHE A 74 4.83 0.94 5.56
N THR A 75 4.26 0.22 4.59
CA THR A 75 2.81 0.06 4.44
C THR A 75 2.22 -0.67 5.65
N ALA A 76 2.88 -1.72 6.15
CA ALA A 76 2.43 -2.46 7.32
C ALA A 76 2.42 -1.57 8.58
N MET A 77 3.44 -0.73 8.76
CA MET A 77 3.48 0.25 9.85
C MET A 77 2.38 1.32 9.73
N LEU A 78 2.14 1.82 8.51
CA LEU A 78 1.11 2.84 8.26
C LEU A 78 -0.30 2.30 8.50
N LEU A 79 -0.57 1.06 8.08
CA LEU A 79 -1.87 0.44 8.22
C LEU A 79 -2.09 -0.10 9.64
N PHE A 80 -1.11 -0.84 10.18
CA PHE A 80 -1.29 -1.70 11.37
C PHE A 80 -0.33 -1.41 12.52
N GLY A 81 0.56 -0.42 12.39
CA GLY A 81 1.52 -0.07 13.44
C GLY A 81 0.87 0.65 14.63
N PRO A 82 1.66 1.08 15.62
CA PRO A 82 1.18 1.96 16.68
C PRO A 82 0.67 3.28 16.06
N LYS A 83 -0.62 3.59 16.24
CA LYS A 83 -1.37 4.66 15.52
C LYS A 83 -1.68 4.36 14.05
N GLY A 84 -1.60 3.09 13.65
CA GLY A 84 -2.07 2.61 12.36
C GLY A 84 -3.56 2.88 12.18
N ARG A 85 -3.97 3.02 10.93
CA ARG A 85 -5.33 3.41 10.57
C ARG A 85 -6.36 2.29 10.73
N PHE A 86 -5.89 1.05 10.78
CA PHE A 86 -6.72 -0.14 10.80
C PHE A 86 -6.15 -1.17 11.76
N SER A 87 -7.01 -1.94 12.43
CA SER A 87 -6.56 -3.25 12.89
C SER A 87 -6.34 -4.16 11.67
N PRO A 88 -5.48 -5.19 11.77
CA PRO A 88 -5.27 -6.12 10.66
C PRO A 88 -6.59 -6.66 10.08
N GLN A 89 -7.58 -6.97 10.92
CA GLN A 89 -8.82 -7.64 10.52
C GLN A 89 -9.83 -6.71 9.82
N GLU A 90 -9.73 -5.41 10.07
CA GLU A 90 -10.64 -4.39 9.54
C GLU A 90 -10.28 -3.96 8.12
N TYR A 91 -9.00 -4.06 7.77
CA TYR A 91 -8.56 -3.62 6.46
C TYR A 91 -8.96 -4.62 5.37
N ARG A 92 -10.05 -4.29 4.67
CA ARG A 92 -10.61 -5.02 3.54
C ARG A 92 -10.70 -4.08 2.35
N TYR A 93 -9.85 -4.33 1.37
CA TYR A 93 -9.94 -3.72 0.05
C TYR A 93 -10.14 -4.86 -0.94
N SER A 94 -11.34 -4.92 -1.50
CA SER A 94 -11.75 -5.83 -2.58
C SER A 94 -11.73 -5.08 -3.91
#